data_AF-A0A9P7EKC9-F1
#
_entry.id   AF-A0A9P7EKC9-F1
#
_cell.length_a   1.000
_cell.length_b   1.000
_cell.length_c   1.000
_cell.angle_alpha   90.00
_cell.angle_beta   90.00
_cell.angle_gamma   90.00
#
_symmetry.space_group_name_H-M   'P 1'
#
loop_
_entity.id
_entity.type
_entity.pdbx_description
1 polymer ?
#
loop_
_entity_poly.entity_id
_entity_poly.type
_entity_poly.pdbx_seq_one_letter_code
_entity_poly.pdbx_strand_id
1 'polypeptide(L)'
;MGLGFIDDIALLAHAKTYEEANNKLKNMMEKPGGTLEWSHEHNAEFELDKTALICLSRKHTADKDNPGKSKPMHRPSITIGNHTINPSHSHKFLGIIIDKELRFKEHATYALAKGTKYMMTCQRMIRTTKGMKGRWMRKLYRGVIIPKMLYAADVWCTDLISKGRGKSGGRGARGFASQMVQVHRMATILITGAMRCDSQHSTASDLFDMHADTAPFQQILRSQCHHATLRLATLHTDHPLHKGVASAHRYLAKHDFTKQKQLPSPIHKLFREFKINPNTTETILPIRHYPKWTPDVKVQIVELKEKSLEEDTRAGEELRVYSDGSVIDGGVGGAAVLMEGERRIRESRFHLGKEEEHTVYEGEIVGMILTVKLL
;
A
#
# COMPACT_ATOMS: atom_id res chain seq x y z
N MET A 1 -16.25 -16.71 10.04
CA MET A 1 -15.69 -16.36 8.71
C MET A 1 -14.40 -17.12 8.54
N GLY A 2 -14.17 -17.76 7.39
CA GLY A 2 -12.88 -18.34 7.03
C GLY A 2 -12.14 -17.42 6.05
N LEU A 3 -10.84 -17.31 6.20
CA LEU A 3 -9.92 -16.67 5.28
C LEU A 3 -8.86 -17.70 4.92
N GLY A 4 -8.72 -18.02 3.63
CA GLY A 4 -7.67 -18.91 3.13
C GLY A 4 -6.77 -18.17 2.16
N PHE A 5 -5.47 -18.39 2.26
CA PHE A 5 -4.49 -17.97 1.28
C PHE A 5 -3.55 -19.14 1.01
N ILE A 6 -3.77 -19.84 -0.11
CA ILE A 6 -3.05 -21.06 -0.48
C ILE A 6 -3.17 -22.10 0.65
N ASP A 7 -2.12 -22.29 1.45
CA ASP A 7 -1.98 -23.26 2.54
C ASP A 7 -2.31 -22.64 3.91
N ASP A 8 -2.25 -21.31 4.04
CA ASP A 8 -2.53 -20.60 5.28
C ASP A 8 -4.04 -20.32 5.43
N ILE A 9 -4.67 -20.93 6.43
CA ILE A 9 -6.10 -20.72 6.75
C ILE A 9 -6.27 -20.07 8.13
N ALA A 10 -7.12 -19.06 8.21
CA ALA A 10 -7.54 -18.42 9.45
C ALA A 10 -9.07 -18.49 9.60
N LEU A 11 -9.53 -19.01 10.74
CA LEU A 11 -10.92 -18.98 11.14
C LEU A 11 -11.14 -17.87 12.18
N LEU A 12 -12.14 -17.02 11.91
CA LEU A 12 -12.48 -15.88 12.75
C LEU A 12 -13.91 -16.04 13.27
N ALA A 13 -14.05 -15.96 14.60
CA ALA A 13 -15.32 -15.90 15.30
C ALA A 13 -15.38 -14.66 16.20
N HIS A 14 -16.57 -14.06 16.30
CA HIS A 14 -16.85 -12.93 17.17
C HIS A 14 -18.00 -13.28 18.13
N ALA A 15 -17.83 -12.95 19.40
CA ALA A 15 -18.79 -13.19 20.45
C ALA A 15 -18.57 -12.24 21.65
N LYS A 16 -19.49 -12.23 22.62
CA LYS A 16 -19.34 -11.40 23.83
C LYS A 16 -18.38 -12.03 24.85
N THR A 17 -18.25 -13.36 24.85
CA THR A 17 -17.34 -14.13 25.70
C THR A 17 -16.42 -15.02 24.86
N TYR A 18 -15.27 -15.40 25.41
CA TYR A 18 -14.34 -16.29 24.72
C TYR A 18 -14.89 -17.71 24.57
N GLU A 19 -15.68 -18.18 25.53
CA GLU A 19 -16.32 -19.50 25.46
C GLU A 19 -17.31 -19.57 24.28
N GLU A 20 -18.14 -18.54 24.10
CA GLU A 20 -19.07 -18.47 22.98
C GLU A 20 -18.32 -18.36 21.63
N ALA A 21 -17.20 -17.61 21.59
CA ALA A 21 -16.35 -17.55 20.40
C ALA A 21 -15.71 -18.92 20.09
N ASN A 22 -15.19 -19.60 21.10
CA ASN A 22 -14.58 -20.93 20.96
C ASN A 22 -15.62 -21.96 20.51
N ASN A 23 -16.85 -21.92 21.04
CA ASN A 23 -17.93 -22.79 20.59
C ASN A 23 -18.29 -22.55 19.12
N LYS A 24 -18.29 -21.29 18.67
CA LYS A 24 -18.47 -20.97 17.24
C LYS A 24 -17.32 -21.49 16.39
N LEU A 25 -16.06 -21.37 16.84
CA LEU A 25 -14.91 -21.92 16.13
C LEU A 25 -14.97 -23.46 16.05
N LYS A 26 -15.31 -24.12 17.16
CA LYS A 26 -15.49 -25.56 17.23
C LYS A 26 -16.58 -26.02 16.26
N ASN A 27 -17.73 -25.35 16.27
CA ASN A 27 -18.83 -25.62 15.34
C ASN A 27 -18.40 -25.38 13.88
N MET A 28 -17.63 -24.33 13.58
CA MET A 28 -17.10 -24.12 12.23
C MET A 28 -16.18 -25.26 11.75
N MET A 29 -15.44 -25.90 12.66
CA MET A 29 -14.54 -27.01 12.36
C MET A 29 -15.27 -28.35 12.24
N GLU A 30 -16.18 -28.66 13.17
CA GLU A 30 -16.76 -30.00 13.38
C GLU A 30 -18.17 -30.21 12.79
N LYS A 31 -18.86 -29.15 12.35
CA LYS A 31 -20.20 -29.31 11.76
C LYS A 31 -20.18 -30.21 10.51
N PRO A 32 -21.33 -30.78 10.10
CA PRO A 32 -21.49 -31.38 8.78
C PRO A 32 -21.20 -30.36 7.66
N GLY A 33 -20.35 -30.72 6.71
CA GLY A 33 -19.75 -29.82 5.71
C GLY A 33 -18.80 -28.78 6.32
N GLY A 34 -18.26 -29.05 7.50
CA GLY A 34 -17.31 -28.21 8.23
C GLY A 34 -15.89 -28.36 7.71
N THR A 35 -14.96 -27.61 8.29
CA THR A 35 -13.56 -27.59 7.85
C THR A 35 -12.90 -28.97 7.89
N LEU A 36 -13.20 -29.80 8.91
CA LEU A 36 -12.61 -31.14 9.05
C LEU A 36 -13.16 -32.15 8.03
N GLU A 37 -14.47 -32.11 7.76
CA GLU A 37 -15.08 -32.98 6.76
C GLU A 37 -14.62 -32.58 5.35
N TRP A 38 -14.60 -31.27 5.05
CA TRP A 38 -14.06 -30.74 3.80
C TRP A 38 -12.60 -31.15 3.57
N SER A 39 -11.78 -31.07 4.62
CA SER A 39 -10.36 -31.49 4.62
C SER A 39 -10.21 -32.95 4.21
N HIS A 40 -11.03 -33.82 4.78
CA HIS A 40 -11.02 -35.25 4.49
C HIS A 40 -11.51 -35.53 3.05
N GLU A 41 -12.60 -34.90 2.62
CA GLU A 41 -13.14 -35.05 1.25
C GLU A 41 -12.15 -34.60 0.17
N HIS A 42 -11.36 -33.56 0.44
CA HIS A 42 -10.43 -32.98 -0.53
C HIS A 42 -8.98 -33.48 -0.36
N ASN A 43 -8.75 -34.49 0.49
CA ASN A 43 -7.42 -35.04 0.82
C ASN A 43 -6.39 -33.96 1.23
N ALA A 44 -6.85 -32.93 1.93
CA ALA A 44 -6.06 -31.79 2.37
C ALA A 44 -6.08 -31.73 3.91
N GLU A 45 -5.37 -32.66 4.55
CA GLU A 45 -5.39 -32.84 6.01
C GLU A 45 -4.80 -31.62 6.75
N PHE A 46 -5.53 -31.14 7.77
CA PHE A 46 -5.06 -30.06 8.63
C PHE A 46 -4.19 -30.59 9.76
N GLU A 47 -2.97 -30.08 9.87
CA GLU A 47 -2.08 -30.38 10.99
C GLU A 47 -2.51 -29.59 12.23
N LEU A 48 -3.43 -30.17 13.01
CA LEU A 48 -4.01 -29.54 14.20
C LEU A 48 -2.96 -29.14 15.24
N ASP A 49 -1.83 -29.85 15.30
CA ASP A 49 -0.72 -29.54 16.20
C ASP A 49 -0.02 -28.20 15.89
N LYS A 50 -0.08 -27.75 14.62
CA LYS A 50 0.44 -26.43 14.21
C LYS A 50 -0.61 -25.33 14.35
N THR A 51 -1.85 -25.67 14.65
CA THR A 51 -2.94 -24.70 14.76
C THR A 51 -2.75 -23.84 16.01
N ALA A 52 -2.72 -22.53 15.82
CA ALA A 52 -2.62 -21.59 16.93
C ALA A 52 -3.96 -20.92 17.21
N LEU A 53 -4.38 -20.94 18.48
CA LEU A 53 -5.50 -20.14 18.97
C LEU A 53 -4.99 -18.78 19.44
N ILE A 54 -5.59 -17.67 18.96
CA ILE A 54 -5.40 -16.34 19.53
C ILE A 54 -6.74 -15.75 19.97
N CYS A 55 -6.85 -15.47 21.26
CA CYS A 55 -8.02 -14.81 21.84
C CYS A 55 -7.81 -13.29 21.92
N LEU A 56 -8.32 -12.56 20.92
CA LEU A 56 -8.13 -11.11 20.78
C LEU A 56 -9.05 -10.30 21.71
N SER A 57 -8.48 -9.61 22.70
CA SER A 57 -9.18 -8.57 23.50
C SER A 57 -8.21 -7.74 24.32
N ARG A 58 -8.58 -6.49 24.55
CA ARG A 58 -7.92 -5.57 25.50
C ARG A 58 -8.66 -5.44 26.82
N LYS A 59 -9.75 -6.20 27.01
CA LYS A 59 -10.59 -6.07 28.21
C LYS A 59 -9.91 -6.74 29.40
N HIS A 60 -9.85 -6.00 30.50
CA HIS A 60 -9.46 -6.51 31.80
C HIS A 60 -10.71 -6.74 32.66
N THR A 61 -10.63 -7.72 33.53
CA THR A 61 -11.63 -8.06 34.55
C THR A 61 -11.06 -7.77 35.92
N ALA A 62 -11.90 -7.36 36.87
CA ALA A 62 -11.48 -7.20 38.26
C ALA A 62 -10.86 -8.50 38.77
N ASP A 63 -9.71 -8.39 39.43
CA ASP A 63 -9.09 -9.54 40.04
C ASP A 63 -9.84 -9.88 41.33
N LYS A 64 -10.56 -11.01 41.32
CA LYS A 64 -11.29 -11.48 42.50
C LYS A 64 -10.36 -11.77 43.68
N ASP A 65 -9.10 -12.10 43.39
CA ASP A 65 -8.09 -12.50 44.37
C ASP A 65 -7.33 -11.28 44.93
N ASN A 66 -7.37 -10.13 44.23
CA ASN A 66 -6.73 -8.89 44.64
C ASN A 66 -7.67 -7.69 44.43
N PRO A 67 -8.43 -7.28 45.47
CA PRO A 67 -9.31 -6.12 45.40
C PRO A 67 -8.56 -4.87 44.94
N GLY A 68 -9.07 -4.20 43.90
CA GLY A 68 -8.46 -2.99 43.32
C GLY A 68 -7.48 -3.24 42.16
N LYS A 69 -7.11 -4.50 41.88
CA LYS A 69 -6.31 -4.86 40.68
C LYS A 69 -7.21 -5.42 39.58
N SER A 70 -6.76 -5.30 38.33
CA SER A 70 -7.45 -5.86 37.17
C SER A 70 -6.55 -6.82 36.41
N LYS A 71 -7.06 -8.02 36.11
CA LYS A 71 -6.35 -9.04 35.34
C LYS A 71 -6.92 -9.13 33.92
N PRO A 72 -6.12 -9.47 32.90
CA PRO A 72 -6.65 -9.77 31.57
C PRO A 72 -7.74 -10.85 31.68
N MET A 73 -8.77 -10.76 30.84
CA MET A 73 -9.81 -11.80 30.80
C MET A 73 -9.20 -13.19 30.67
N HIS A 74 -9.76 -14.16 31.40
CA HIS A 74 -9.39 -15.56 31.29
C HIS A 74 -9.63 -16.04 29.86
N ARG A 75 -8.63 -16.72 29.28
CA ARG A 75 -8.67 -17.21 27.90
C ARG A 75 -8.73 -18.75 27.99
N PRO A 76 -9.88 -19.38 27.72
CA PRO A 76 -10.01 -20.83 27.78
C PRO A 76 -9.31 -21.48 26.58
N SER A 77 -8.79 -22.70 26.79
CA SER A 77 -8.36 -23.59 25.70
C SER A 77 -9.56 -24.07 24.90
N ILE A 78 -9.30 -24.50 23.67
CA ILE A 78 -10.30 -25.11 22.79
C ILE A 78 -9.91 -26.55 22.54
N THR A 79 -10.88 -27.46 22.58
CA THR A 79 -10.66 -28.86 22.18
C THR A 79 -11.41 -29.11 20.88
N ILE A 80 -10.68 -29.45 19.84
CA ILE A 80 -11.18 -29.74 18.48
C ILE A 80 -10.80 -31.19 18.17
N GLY A 81 -11.82 -32.03 17.95
CA GLY A 81 -11.60 -33.48 17.90
C GLY A 81 -10.90 -33.97 19.18
N ASN A 82 -9.72 -34.58 19.02
CA ASN A 82 -8.90 -35.10 20.12
C ASN A 82 -7.76 -34.16 20.55
N HIS A 83 -7.62 -32.97 19.94
CA HIS A 83 -6.52 -32.05 20.21
C HIS A 83 -6.98 -30.85 21.07
N THR A 84 -6.28 -30.61 22.18
CA THR A 84 -6.48 -29.41 23.00
C THR A 84 -5.48 -28.33 22.62
N ILE A 85 -5.98 -27.23 22.06
CA ILE A 85 -5.17 -26.09 21.63
C ILE A 85 -5.23 -24.99 22.69
N ASN A 86 -4.06 -24.61 23.19
CA ASN A 86 -3.93 -23.55 24.19
C ASN A 86 -3.83 -22.16 23.54
N PRO A 87 -4.42 -21.11 24.14
CA PRO A 87 -4.35 -19.76 23.61
C PRO A 87 -2.91 -19.22 23.70
N SER A 88 -2.39 -18.77 22.56
CA SER A 88 -1.07 -18.18 22.42
C SER A 88 -1.09 -16.66 22.68
N HIS A 89 0.05 -16.11 23.12
CA HIS A 89 0.19 -14.65 23.32
C HIS A 89 0.24 -13.89 21.99
N SER A 90 0.96 -14.47 21.05
CA SER A 90 1.16 -13.97 19.71
C SER A 90 1.36 -15.12 18.73
N HIS A 91 1.01 -14.89 17.48
CA HIS A 91 1.22 -15.85 16.41
C HIS A 91 1.50 -15.12 15.11
N LYS A 92 2.28 -15.75 14.22
CA LYS A 92 2.64 -15.18 12.93
C LYS A 92 1.68 -15.70 11.86
N PHE A 93 0.96 -14.81 11.20
CA PHE A 93 0.04 -15.13 10.10
C PHE A 93 0.36 -14.26 8.89
N LEU A 94 0.55 -14.87 7.70
CA LEU A 94 0.91 -14.19 6.45
C LEU A 94 2.08 -13.20 6.58
N GLY A 95 3.05 -13.51 7.45
CA GLY A 95 4.23 -12.66 7.70
C GLY A 95 4.05 -11.57 8.77
N ILE A 96 2.86 -11.39 9.32
CA ILE A 96 2.54 -10.42 10.38
C ILE A 96 2.44 -11.15 11.71
N ILE A 97 3.05 -10.59 12.77
CA ILE A 97 2.91 -11.14 14.13
C ILE A 97 1.72 -10.45 14.79
N ILE A 98 0.67 -11.20 15.05
CA ILE A 98 -0.56 -10.71 15.68
C ILE A 98 -0.48 -11.02 17.17
N ASP A 99 -0.56 -9.98 18.00
CA ASP A 99 -0.61 -10.10 19.46
C ASP A 99 -2.07 -10.12 19.97
N LYS A 100 -2.30 -10.74 21.12
CA LYS A 100 -3.63 -10.84 21.76
C LYS A 100 -4.35 -9.49 21.98
N GLU A 101 -3.61 -8.38 22.00
CA GLU A 101 -4.14 -7.02 22.17
C GLU A 101 -4.14 -6.17 20.89
N LEU A 102 -3.67 -6.69 19.74
CA LEU A 102 -3.52 -5.94 18.50
C LEU A 102 -2.74 -4.63 18.67
N ARG A 103 -1.68 -4.63 19.49
CA ARG A 103 -0.75 -3.50 19.65
C ARG A 103 0.43 -3.59 18.69
N PHE A 104 0.69 -4.77 18.13
CA PHE A 104 1.77 -5.05 17.17
C PHE A 104 3.17 -4.70 17.66
N LYS A 105 3.40 -4.65 18.98
CA LYS A 105 4.72 -4.34 19.55
C LYS A 105 5.77 -5.38 19.14
N GLU A 106 5.43 -6.65 19.26
CA GLU A 106 6.31 -7.76 18.87
C GLU A 106 6.58 -7.74 17.36
N HIS A 107 5.54 -7.49 16.55
CA HIS A 107 5.72 -7.36 15.11
C HIS A 107 6.65 -6.20 14.74
N ALA A 108 6.48 -5.05 15.40
CA ALA A 108 7.32 -3.90 15.13
C ALA A 108 8.78 -4.18 15.54
N THR A 109 9.04 -4.88 16.65
CA THR A 109 10.41 -5.31 17.00
C THR A 109 10.98 -6.29 15.96
N TYR A 110 10.16 -7.21 15.47
CA TYR A 110 10.53 -8.16 14.43
C TYR A 110 10.86 -7.44 13.10
N ALA A 111 10.03 -6.49 12.70
CA ALA A 111 10.23 -5.66 11.51
C ALA A 111 11.53 -4.85 11.60
N LEU A 112 11.79 -4.24 12.75
CA LEU A 112 13.04 -3.52 13.02
C LEU A 112 14.26 -4.45 12.95
N ALA A 113 14.23 -5.59 13.64
CA ALA A 113 15.32 -6.57 13.62
C ALA A 113 15.59 -7.07 12.20
N LYS A 114 14.53 -7.31 11.41
CA LYS A 114 14.64 -7.71 10.01
C LYS A 114 15.27 -6.61 9.15
N GLY A 115 14.79 -5.37 9.27
CA GLY A 115 15.36 -4.21 8.58
C GLY A 115 16.84 -4.00 8.91
N THR A 116 17.19 -4.02 10.19
CA THR A 116 18.57 -3.93 10.68
C THR A 116 19.44 -5.06 10.15
N LYS A 117 18.96 -6.31 10.11
CA LYS A 117 19.71 -7.45 9.56
C LYS A 117 20.07 -7.23 8.09
N TYR A 118 19.10 -6.83 7.26
CA TYR A 118 19.36 -6.54 5.85
C TYR A 118 20.30 -5.33 5.68
N MET A 119 20.14 -4.31 6.50
CA MET A 119 21.02 -3.15 6.53
C MET A 119 22.45 -3.57 6.88
N MET A 120 22.68 -4.28 7.99
CA MET A 120 24.02 -4.74 8.36
C MET A 120 24.67 -5.61 7.28
N THR A 121 23.88 -6.40 6.56
CA THR A 121 24.38 -7.18 5.40
C THR A 121 24.80 -6.27 4.25
N CYS A 122 23.97 -5.28 3.89
CA CYS A 122 24.31 -4.32 2.84
C CYS A 122 25.50 -3.43 3.23
N GLN A 123 25.63 -3.06 4.51
CA GLN A 123 26.77 -2.32 5.03
C GLN A 123 28.09 -3.09 4.79
N ARG A 124 28.11 -4.41 4.94
CA ARG A 124 29.31 -5.22 4.69
C ARG A 124 29.73 -5.23 3.22
N MET A 125 28.78 -5.08 2.29
CA MET A 125 29.04 -5.03 0.85
C MET A 125 29.54 -3.64 0.39
N ILE A 126 29.33 -2.61 1.20
CA ILE A 126 29.75 -1.24 0.92
C ILE A 126 31.08 -1.01 1.63
N ARG A 127 32.11 -0.72 0.83
CA ARG A 127 33.45 -0.36 1.28
C ARG A 127 33.88 0.86 0.48
N THR A 128 34.42 1.88 1.15
CA THR A 128 34.78 3.17 0.56
C THR A 128 35.77 3.03 -0.61
N THR A 129 36.62 1.99 -0.61
CA THR A 129 37.70 1.82 -1.59
C THR A 129 37.48 0.71 -2.63
N LYS A 130 36.79 -0.38 -2.29
CA LYS A 130 36.56 -1.54 -3.20
C LYS A 130 35.13 -2.07 -3.18
N GLY A 131 34.19 -1.31 -2.61
CA GLY A 131 32.81 -1.77 -2.44
C GLY A 131 31.84 -1.17 -3.44
N MET A 132 30.58 -1.50 -3.21
CA MET A 132 29.45 -1.06 -4.02
C MET A 132 29.25 0.47 -3.90
N LYS A 133 29.09 1.16 -5.04
CA LYS A 133 28.77 2.60 -5.10
C LYS A 133 27.43 2.90 -4.39
N GLY A 134 27.34 4.06 -3.73
CA GLY A 134 26.14 4.50 -2.98
C GLY A 134 24.82 4.46 -3.78
N ARG A 135 24.87 4.69 -5.09
CA ARG A 135 23.69 4.57 -5.99
C ARG A 135 23.03 3.19 -5.94
N TRP A 136 23.81 2.12 -5.79
CA TRP A 136 23.31 0.76 -5.72
C TRP A 136 22.78 0.43 -4.32
N MET A 137 23.41 0.99 -3.29
CA MET A 137 22.86 0.93 -1.93
C MET A 137 21.50 1.60 -1.87
N ARG A 138 21.33 2.76 -2.50
CA ARG A 138 20.04 3.45 -2.60
C ARG A 138 18.98 2.57 -3.27
N LYS A 139 19.34 1.86 -4.35
CA LYS A 139 18.46 0.88 -5.00
C LYS A 139 18.09 -0.27 -4.07
N LEU A 140 19.04 -0.85 -3.33
CA LEU A 140 18.77 -1.92 -2.36
C LEU A 140 17.92 -1.43 -1.18
N TYR A 141 18.16 -0.21 -0.71
CA TYR A 141 17.39 0.40 0.37
C TYR A 141 15.92 0.55 -0.03
N ARG A 142 15.66 1.13 -1.22
CA ARG A 142 14.31 1.32 -1.76
C ARG A 142 13.63 0.01 -2.18
N GLY A 143 14.37 -0.92 -2.77
CA GLY A 143 13.81 -2.15 -3.34
C GLY A 143 13.72 -3.33 -2.36
N VAL A 144 14.54 -3.36 -1.31
CA VAL A 144 14.64 -4.53 -0.41
C VAL A 144 14.37 -4.12 1.04
N ILE A 145 15.15 -3.17 1.58
CA ILE A 145 15.11 -2.87 3.02
C ILE A 145 13.75 -2.25 3.40
N ILE A 146 13.32 -1.20 2.70
CA ILE A 146 12.03 -0.55 2.96
C ILE A 146 10.86 -1.54 2.82
N PRO A 147 10.69 -2.29 1.70
CA PRO A 147 9.55 -3.19 1.55
C PRO A 147 9.54 -4.34 2.56
N LYS A 148 10.71 -4.87 2.95
CA LYS A 148 10.78 -5.94 3.97
C LYS A 148 10.53 -5.44 5.38
N MET A 149 10.93 -4.21 5.70
CA MET A 149 10.73 -3.59 7.01
C MET A 149 9.29 -3.07 7.17
N LEU A 150 8.72 -2.46 6.13
CA LEU A 150 7.37 -1.89 6.14
C LEU A 150 6.32 -2.83 5.54
N TYR A 151 6.57 -4.13 5.55
CA TYR A 151 5.58 -5.10 5.09
C TYR A 151 4.28 -4.97 5.91
N ALA A 152 3.15 -4.83 5.22
CA ALA A 152 1.82 -4.61 5.79
C ALA A 152 1.73 -3.43 6.78
N ALA A 153 2.54 -2.39 6.61
CA ALA A 153 2.52 -1.20 7.48
C ALA A 153 1.15 -0.52 7.56
N ASP A 154 0.32 -0.65 6.53
CA ASP A 154 -1.08 -0.21 6.48
C ASP A 154 -1.99 -0.92 7.50
N VAL A 155 -1.58 -2.06 8.06
CA VAL A 155 -2.30 -2.77 9.13
C VAL A 155 -1.83 -2.33 10.52
N TRP A 156 -0.51 -2.33 10.76
CA TRP A 156 0.06 -2.20 12.10
C TRP A 156 0.69 -0.83 12.41
N CYS A 157 1.07 -0.03 11.40
CA CYS A 157 1.61 1.34 11.58
C CYS A 157 0.53 2.44 11.52
N THR A 158 -0.76 2.10 11.47
CA THR A 158 -1.83 3.10 11.28
C THR A 158 -1.84 4.24 12.31
N ASP A 159 -1.44 3.96 13.55
CA ASP A 159 -1.35 4.96 14.62
C ASP A 159 -0.10 5.85 14.54
N LEU A 160 0.84 5.55 13.64
CA LEU A 160 2.05 6.33 13.41
C LEU A 160 1.85 7.38 12.31
N ILE A 161 0.99 7.09 11.34
CA ILE A 161 0.75 7.96 10.17
C ILE A 161 0.19 9.32 10.61
N SER A 162 -0.78 9.33 11.53
CA SER A 162 -1.44 10.56 12.00
C SER A 162 -0.58 11.40 12.97
N LYS A 163 0.52 10.85 13.48
CA LYS A 163 1.34 11.47 14.55
C LYS A 163 2.55 12.25 14.04
N GLY A 164 2.71 12.35 12.72
CA GLY A 164 3.74 13.19 12.08
C GLY A 164 3.53 14.70 12.24
N ARG A 165 2.42 15.15 12.87
CA ARG A 165 2.05 16.57 13.03
C ARG A 165 2.42 17.21 14.38
N GLY A 166 3.37 16.64 15.14
CA GLY A 166 4.01 17.35 16.26
C GLY A 166 4.16 16.58 17.57
N LYS A 167 4.66 17.28 18.61
CA LYS A 167 5.06 16.80 19.94
C LYS A 167 3.91 16.25 20.82
N SER A 168 2.84 15.66 20.26
CA SER A 168 1.74 15.03 21.03
C SER A 168 1.40 13.62 20.53
N GLY A 169 2.21 12.64 20.92
CA GLY A 169 2.03 11.23 20.59
C GLY A 169 2.50 10.40 21.78
N GLY A 170 1.68 9.46 22.24
CA GLY A 170 1.99 8.62 23.40
C GLY A 170 3.39 7.97 23.31
N ARG A 171 4.09 7.90 24.45
CA ARG A 171 5.52 7.52 24.57
C ARG A 171 5.90 6.26 23.77
N GLY A 172 5.02 5.25 23.69
CA GLY A 172 5.31 3.98 23.01
C GLY A 172 5.35 4.04 21.47
N ALA A 173 4.51 4.88 20.85
CA ALA A 173 4.48 5.04 19.38
C ALA A 173 5.69 5.85 18.87
N ARG A 174 6.15 6.81 19.68
CA ARG A 174 7.36 7.60 19.41
C ARG A 174 8.62 6.75 19.40
N GLY A 175 8.75 5.82 20.35
CA GLY A 175 9.91 4.93 20.43
C GLY A 175 10.10 4.10 19.16
N PHE A 176 9.01 3.53 18.63
CA PHE A 176 9.08 2.71 17.43
C PHE A 176 9.39 3.49 16.16
N ALA A 177 8.72 4.62 15.94
CA ALA A 177 9.02 5.48 14.80
C ALA A 177 10.47 5.99 14.86
N SER A 178 10.96 6.35 16.04
CA SER A 178 12.33 6.78 16.26
C SER A 178 13.35 5.68 15.92
N GLN A 179 13.07 4.41 16.29
CA GLN A 179 13.93 3.28 15.95
C GLN A 179 14.01 3.02 14.44
N MET A 180 12.92 3.17 13.70
CA MET A 180 12.96 3.01 12.23
C MET A 180 13.68 4.17 11.54
N VAL A 181 13.52 5.39 12.07
CA VAL A 181 14.31 6.56 11.63
C VAL A 181 15.80 6.30 11.82
N GLN A 182 16.21 5.59 12.89
CA GLN A 182 17.61 5.19 13.09
C GLN A 182 18.12 4.28 11.96
N VAL A 183 17.33 3.27 11.56
CA VAL A 183 17.69 2.39 10.43
C VAL A 183 17.75 3.17 9.11
N HIS A 184 16.81 4.10 8.89
CA HIS A 184 16.84 4.99 7.74
C HIS A 184 18.10 5.86 7.70
N ARG A 185 18.46 6.48 8.84
CA ARG A 185 19.68 7.29 8.97
C ARG A 185 20.94 6.47 8.71
N MET A 186 21.00 5.22 9.18
CA MET A 186 22.11 4.32 8.83
C MET A 186 22.22 4.12 7.32
N ALA A 187 21.09 3.96 6.62
CA ALA A 187 21.09 3.82 5.17
C ALA A 187 21.54 5.11 4.47
N THR A 188 21.08 6.28 4.88
CA THR A 188 21.45 7.56 4.22
C THR A 188 22.93 7.90 4.44
N ILE A 189 23.48 7.62 5.63
CA ILE A 189 24.93 7.72 5.87
C ILE A 189 25.71 6.78 4.93
N LEU A 190 25.25 5.55 4.74
CA LEU A 190 25.95 4.59 3.86
C LEU A 190 25.81 4.90 2.37
N ILE A 191 24.71 5.53 1.95
CA ILE A 191 24.50 5.98 0.57
C ILE A 191 25.42 7.16 0.25
N THR A 192 25.50 8.11 1.18
CA THR A 192 26.29 9.35 1.03
C THR A 192 27.79 9.13 1.28
N GLY A 193 28.16 8.10 2.05
CA GLY A 193 29.53 7.88 2.49
C GLY A 193 29.97 8.87 3.58
N ALA A 194 29.03 9.56 4.23
CA ALA A 194 29.32 10.52 5.27
C ALA A 194 29.95 9.85 6.51
N MET A 195 30.81 10.59 7.21
CA MET A 195 31.33 10.13 8.50
C MET A 195 30.20 10.08 9.54
N ARG A 196 30.24 9.07 10.41
CA ARG A 196 29.33 9.03 11.56
C ARG A 196 29.68 10.19 12.49
N CYS A 197 28.82 11.19 12.59
CA CYS A 197 28.94 12.16 13.66
C CYS A 197 28.38 11.53 14.94
N ASP A 198 29.21 11.48 15.99
CA ASP A 198 28.87 10.91 17.30
C ASP A 198 27.79 11.72 18.06
N SER A 199 27.47 12.91 17.57
CA SER A 199 26.32 13.67 18.02
C SER A 199 25.08 13.32 17.19
N GLN A 200 24.07 12.74 17.85
CA GLN A 200 22.71 12.56 17.32
C GLN A 200 22.08 13.89 16.84
N HIS A 201 22.68 15.04 17.16
CA HIS A 201 22.12 16.39 16.96
C HIS A 201 22.93 17.29 16.00
N SER A 202 24.10 16.88 15.50
CA SER A 202 25.02 17.81 14.81
C SER A 202 24.91 17.83 13.27
N THR A 203 24.09 16.98 12.67
CA THR A 203 23.75 17.10 11.24
C THR A 203 22.28 16.75 11.08
N ALA A 204 21.49 17.69 10.57
CA ALA A 204 20.08 17.49 10.34
C ALA A 204 19.89 16.25 9.46
N SER A 205 19.10 15.26 9.92
CA SER A 205 18.80 14.06 9.15
C SER A 205 18.29 14.40 7.75
N ASP A 206 17.57 15.53 7.64
CA ASP A 206 17.05 16.09 6.40
C ASP A 206 18.15 16.37 5.36
N LEU A 207 19.36 16.77 5.77
CA LEU A 207 20.48 17.02 4.87
C LEU A 207 21.00 15.70 4.26
N PHE A 208 21.10 14.64 5.07
CA PHE A 208 21.47 13.32 4.55
C PHE A 208 20.40 12.74 3.64
N ASP A 209 19.13 12.97 3.96
CA ASP A 209 18.00 12.53 3.14
C ASP A 209 18.04 13.22 1.76
N MET A 210 18.34 14.51 1.71
CA MET A 210 18.54 15.27 0.47
C MET A 210 19.74 14.76 -0.35
N HIS A 211 20.91 14.59 0.26
CA HIS A 211 22.11 14.10 -0.44
C HIS A 211 22.00 12.63 -0.88
N ALA A 212 21.27 11.80 -0.13
CA ALA A 212 20.97 10.43 -0.50
C ALA A 212 19.85 10.34 -1.57
N ASP A 213 19.20 11.47 -1.89
CA ASP A 213 18.01 11.56 -2.73
C ASP A 213 16.98 10.52 -2.24
N THR A 214 16.60 10.62 -0.96
CA THR A 214 15.58 9.79 -0.32
C THR A 214 14.63 10.68 0.46
N ALA A 215 13.33 10.42 0.38
CA ALA A 215 12.37 11.16 1.19
C ALA A 215 12.56 10.82 2.68
N PRO A 216 12.23 11.74 3.60
CA PRO A 216 12.25 11.45 5.03
C PRO A 216 11.40 10.23 5.36
N PHE A 217 11.84 9.43 6.34
CA PHE A 217 11.20 8.15 6.68
C PHE A 217 9.67 8.25 6.90
N GLN A 218 9.20 9.33 7.54
CA GLN A 218 7.77 9.56 7.75
C GLN A 218 7.01 9.70 6.44
N GLN A 219 7.60 10.34 5.42
CA GLN A 219 6.99 10.47 4.10
C GLN A 219 7.01 9.14 3.34
N ILE A 220 8.05 8.32 3.50
CA ILE A 220 8.10 6.96 2.94
C ILE A 220 6.95 6.12 3.51
N LEU A 221 6.81 6.12 4.84
CA LEU A 221 5.73 5.40 5.52
C LEU A 221 4.35 5.90 5.07
N ARG A 222 4.17 7.23 5.01
CA ARG A 222 2.92 7.85 4.59
C ARG A 222 2.59 7.53 3.13
N SER A 223 3.57 7.59 2.23
CA SER A 223 3.41 7.23 0.81
C SER A 223 2.98 5.77 0.65
N GLN A 224 3.60 4.84 1.38
CA GLN A 224 3.24 3.42 1.30
C GLN A 224 1.81 3.17 1.80
N CYS A 225 1.43 3.77 2.94
CA CYS A 225 0.08 3.67 3.46
C CYS A 225 -0.95 4.38 2.57
N HIS A 226 -0.56 5.48 1.91
CA HIS A 226 -1.39 6.18 0.95
C HIS A 226 -1.67 5.30 -0.27
N HIS A 227 -0.64 4.68 -0.86
CA HIS A 227 -0.80 3.73 -1.97
C HIS A 227 -1.67 2.53 -1.59
N ALA A 228 -1.50 1.99 -0.37
CA ALA A 228 -2.38 0.94 0.13
C ALA A 228 -3.83 1.41 0.24
N THR A 229 -4.05 2.65 0.70
CA THR A 229 -5.40 3.24 0.80
C THR A 229 -6.03 3.45 -0.58
N LEU A 230 -5.26 3.94 -1.56
CA LEU A 230 -5.71 4.07 -2.95
C LEU A 230 -6.11 2.72 -3.55
N ARG A 231 -5.31 1.68 -3.31
CA ARG A 231 -5.65 0.31 -3.73
C ARG A 231 -6.94 -0.20 -3.09
N LEU A 232 -7.15 0.11 -1.80
CA LEU A 232 -8.40 -0.23 -1.11
C LEU A 232 -9.61 0.55 -1.65
N ALA A 233 -9.41 1.80 -2.07
CA ALA A 233 -10.45 2.65 -2.63
C ALA A 233 -10.87 2.24 -4.05
N THR A 234 -9.94 1.69 -4.83
CA THR A 234 -10.14 1.26 -6.23
C THR A 234 -10.42 -0.25 -6.38
N LEU A 235 -10.82 -0.92 -5.30
CA LEU A 235 -11.15 -2.35 -5.34
C LEU A 235 -12.41 -2.60 -6.18
N HIS A 236 -12.37 -3.67 -6.97
CA HIS A 236 -13.55 -4.17 -7.68
C HIS A 236 -14.68 -4.52 -6.69
N THR A 237 -15.93 -4.40 -7.13
CA THR A 237 -17.13 -4.66 -6.32
C THR A 237 -17.19 -6.07 -5.76
N ASP A 238 -16.58 -7.03 -6.46
CA ASP A 238 -16.52 -8.45 -6.07
C ASP A 238 -15.46 -8.74 -5.01
N HIS A 239 -14.56 -7.80 -4.73
CA HIS A 239 -13.50 -8.01 -3.76
C HIS A 239 -14.10 -8.13 -2.34
N PRO A 240 -13.69 -9.12 -1.51
CA PRO A 240 -14.26 -9.32 -0.17
C PRO A 240 -14.19 -8.08 0.75
N LEU A 241 -13.14 -7.28 0.59
CA LEU A 241 -12.95 -6.03 1.36
C LEU A 241 -13.78 -4.85 0.86
N HIS A 242 -14.35 -4.90 -0.35
CA HIS A 242 -15.07 -3.76 -0.95
C HIS A 242 -16.22 -3.27 -0.06
N LYS A 243 -17.05 -4.20 0.45
CA LYS A 243 -18.15 -3.88 1.38
C LYS A 243 -17.64 -3.24 2.68
N GLY A 244 -16.50 -3.72 3.19
CA GLY A 244 -15.87 -3.20 4.41
C GLY A 244 -15.31 -1.80 4.23
N VAL A 245 -14.67 -1.54 3.08
CA VAL A 245 -14.15 -0.22 2.71
C VAL A 245 -15.30 0.78 2.51
N ALA A 246 -16.32 0.41 1.74
CA ALA A 246 -17.49 1.25 1.52
C ALA A 246 -18.23 1.57 2.83
N SER A 247 -18.33 0.62 3.76
CA SER A 247 -18.90 0.86 5.08
C SER A 247 -18.05 1.83 5.92
N ALA A 248 -16.72 1.70 5.88
CA ALA A 248 -15.82 2.57 6.62
C ALA A 248 -15.86 4.00 6.09
N HIS A 249 -15.85 4.16 4.76
CA HIS A 249 -15.97 5.46 4.10
C HIS A 249 -17.30 6.13 4.44
N ARG A 250 -18.44 5.43 4.28
CA ARG A 250 -19.77 5.99 4.61
C ARG A 250 -19.88 6.50 6.05
N TYR A 251 -19.31 5.76 7.01
CA TYR A 251 -19.26 6.20 8.40
C TYR A 251 -18.47 7.51 8.56
N LEU A 252 -17.31 7.63 7.91
CA LEU A 252 -16.46 8.81 7.99
C LEU A 252 -17.08 10.02 7.27
N ALA A 253 -17.65 9.81 6.08
CA ALA A 253 -18.31 10.85 5.29
C ALA A 253 -19.49 11.46 6.06
N LYS A 254 -20.29 10.64 6.76
CA LYS A 254 -21.39 11.11 7.63
C LYS A 254 -20.91 12.04 8.77
N HIS A 255 -19.63 11.94 9.15
CA HIS A 255 -19.05 12.70 10.25
C HIS A 255 -17.94 13.65 9.78
N ASP A 256 -17.90 13.99 8.50
CA ASP A 256 -16.91 14.90 7.89
C ASP A 256 -15.44 14.55 8.25
N PHE A 257 -15.15 13.26 8.40
CA PHE A 257 -13.83 12.74 8.79
C PHE A 257 -13.30 13.25 10.16
N THR A 258 -14.11 13.98 10.93
CA THR A 258 -13.72 14.57 12.22
C THR A 258 -13.80 13.54 13.34
N LYS A 259 -14.88 12.76 13.38
CA LYS A 259 -15.19 11.83 14.48
C LYS A 259 -14.49 10.48 14.29
N GLN A 260 -13.80 10.04 15.35
CA GLN A 260 -13.22 8.70 15.40
C GLN A 260 -14.20 7.71 16.03
N LYS A 261 -14.35 6.53 15.41
CA LYS A 261 -15.08 5.40 16.02
C LYS A 261 -14.37 4.96 17.29
N GLN A 262 -15.11 4.52 18.31
CA GLN A 262 -14.56 4.06 19.60
C GLN A 262 -13.53 2.92 19.44
N LEU A 263 -13.79 1.98 18.52
CA LEU A 263 -12.87 0.93 18.11
C LEU A 263 -12.63 1.02 16.60
N PRO A 264 -11.68 1.85 16.15
CA PRO A 264 -11.42 2.09 14.74
C PRO A 264 -10.54 0.97 14.17
N SER A 265 -11.00 0.34 13.08
CA SER A 265 -10.16 -0.60 12.33
C SER A 265 -9.04 0.14 11.60
N PRO A 266 -7.96 -0.55 11.15
CA PRO A 266 -6.91 0.06 10.34
C PRO A 266 -7.46 0.84 9.13
N ILE A 267 -8.46 0.28 8.44
CA ILE A 267 -9.15 0.92 7.31
C ILE A 267 -9.76 2.27 7.72
N HIS A 268 -10.46 2.34 8.85
CA HIS A 268 -11.04 3.61 9.32
C HIS A 268 -9.97 4.66 9.60
N LYS A 269 -8.80 4.26 10.11
CA LYS A 269 -7.69 5.17 10.40
C LYS A 269 -7.05 5.70 9.10
N LEU A 270 -6.82 4.83 8.12
CA LEU A 270 -6.26 5.18 6.82
C LEU A 270 -7.17 6.16 6.06
N PHE A 271 -8.45 5.84 5.92
CA PHE A 271 -9.41 6.70 5.22
C PHE A 271 -9.63 8.05 5.93
N ARG A 272 -9.54 8.09 7.26
CA ARG A 272 -9.57 9.35 8.01
C ARG A 272 -8.36 10.23 7.74
N GLU A 273 -7.18 9.64 7.68
CA GLU A 273 -5.93 10.37 7.49
C GLU A 273 -5.79 10.92 6.07
N PHE A 274 -6.10 10.11 5.06
CA PHE A 274 -5.89 10.47 3.66
C PHE A 274 -7.11 11.10 2.98
N LYS A 275 -8.31 10.99 3.59
CA LYS A 275 -9.56 11.56 3.06
C LYS A 275 -9.84 11.20 1.59
N ILE A 276 -9.50 9.97 1.20
CA ILE A 276 -9.73 9.45 -0.15
C ILE A 276 -11.19 9.02 -0.28
N ASN A 277 -11.85 9.45 -1.35
CA ASN A 277 -13.23 9.07 -1.66
C ASN A 277 -13.26 7.94 -2.72
N PRO A 278 -13.65 6.71 -2.36
CA PRO A 278 -13.76 5.59 -3.29
C PRO A 278 -14.68 5.86 -4.49
N ASN A 279 -15.72 6.68 -4.32
CA ASN A 279 -16.72 6.91 -5.37
C ASN A 279 -16.23 7.86 -6.47
N THR A 280 -15.27 8.72 -6.16
CA THR A 280 -14.71 9.69 -7.13
C THR A 280 -13.30 9.34 -7.55
N THR A 281 -12.68 8.32 -6.94
CA THR A 281 -11.33 7.91 -7.30
C THR A 281 -11.40 7.11 -8.59
N GLU A 282 -10.75 7.60 -9.63
CA GLU A 282 -10.65 6.91 -10.90
C GLU A 282 -10.02 5.52 -10.71
N THR A 283 -10.62 4.50 -11.32
CA THR A 283 -10.08 3.14 -11.34
C THR A 283 -9.45 2.89 -12.69
N ILE A 284 -8.12 3.02 -12.77
CA ILE A 284 -7.36 2.66 -13.96
C ILE A 284 -7.23 1.13 -13.97
N LEU A 285 -7.93 0.48 -14.89
CA LEU A 285 -7.77 -0.96 -15.11
C LEU A 285 -6.47 -1.18 -15.89
N PRO A 286 -5.44 -1.82 -15.31
CA PRO A 286 -4.23 -2.11 -16.05
C PRO A 286 -4.57 -3.11 -17.15
N ILE A 287 -4.48 -2.67 -18.42
CA ILE A 287 -4.60 -3.57 -19.56
C ILE A 287 -3.38 -4.51 -19.51
N ARG A 288 -3.64 -5.78 -19.21
CA ARG A 288 -2.58 -6.80 -19.14
C ARG A 288 -2.31 -7.31 -20.53
N HIS A 289 -1.27 -6.79 -21.16
CA HIS A 289 -0.71 -7.40 -22.36
C HIS A 289 0.12 -8.63 -22.01
N TYR A 290 0.19 -9.61 -22.92
CA TYR A 290 1.07 -10.77 -22.74
C TYR A 290 2.54 -10.33 -22.80
N PRO A 291 3.50 -11.02 -22.15
CA PRO A 291 4.89 -10.56 -22.05
C PRO A 291 5.64 -10.36 -23.38
N LYS A 292 5.14 -10.95 -24.46
CA LYS A 292 5.69 -10.83 -25.82
C LYS A 292 4.88 -9.86 -26.69
N TRP A 293 3.91 -9.15 -26.12
CA TRP A 293 3.09 -8.22 -26.88
C TRP A 293 3.94 -7.06 -27.33
N THR A 294 3.95 -6.85 -28.64
CA THR A 294 4.46 -5.66 -29.28
C THR A 294 3.26 -4.89 -29.79
N PRO A 295 3.18 -3.57 -29.59
CA PRO A 295 2.16 -2.78 -30.24
C PRO A 295 2.31 -2.93 -31.76
N ASP A 296 1.20 -3.16 -32.47
CA ASP A 296 1.17 -3.16 -33.93
C ASP A 296 1.40 -1.74 -34.50
N VAL A 297 1.45 -0.73 -33.62
CA VAL A 297 1.77 0.66 -33.93
C VAL A 297 3.23 0.94 -33.58
N LYS A 298 3.99 1.36 -34.58
CA LYS A 298 5.35 1.86 -34.38
C LYS A 298 5.27 3.28 -33.82
N VAL A 299 5.63 3.46 -32.56
CA VAL A 299 5.69 4.78 -31.91
C VAL A 299 7.13 5.30 -31.98
N GLN A 300 7.30 6.49 -32.54
CA GLN A 300 8.58 7.19 -32.60
C GLN A 300 8.41 8.56 -31.94
N ILE A 301 9.23 8.85 -30.93
CA ILE A 301 9.26 10.15 -30.25
C ILE A 301 10.58 10.80 -30.58
N VAL A 302 10.52 11.90 -31.33
CA VAL A 302 11.69 12.64 -31.77
C VAL A 302 12.03 13.71 -30.72
N GLU A 303 13.30 13.80 -30.31
CA GLU A 303 13.74 14.72 -29.24
C GLU A 303 13.66 16.21 -29.63
N LEU A 304 13.69 16.52 -30.93
CA LEU A 304 13.74 17.90 -31.44
C LEU A 304 12.70 18.11 -32.54
N LYS A 305 12.09 19.30 -32.53
CA LYS A 305 11.09 19.72 -33.52
C LYS A 305 11.64 19.69 -34.96
N GLU A 306 12.87 20.14 -35.17
CA GLU A 306 13.50 20.17 -36.50
C GLU A 306 13.63 18.76 -37.10
N LYS A 307 14.01 17.78 -36.28
CA LYS A 307 14.11 16.38 -36.70
C LYS A 307 12.74 15.76 -37.03
N SER A 308 11.67 16.21 -36.37
CA SER A 308 10.31 15.74 -36.70
C SER A 308 9.85 16.20 -38.08
N LEU A 309 10.30 17.38 -38.52
CA LEU A 309 10.01 17.90 -39.86
C LEU A 309 10.78 17.15 -40.95
N GLU A 310 12.05 16.81 -40.69
CA GLU A 310 12.84 15.97 -41.59
C GLU A 310 12.24 14.57 -41.75
N GLU A 311 11.71 14.00 -40.67
CA GLU A 311 11.05 12.69 -40.69
C GLU A 311 9.74 12.74 -41.48
N ASP A 312 8.93 13.77 -41.28
CA ASP A 312 7.70 14.00 -42.06
C ASP A 312 7.98 14.18 -43.57
N THR A 313 9.07 14.85 -43.91
CA THR A 313 9.49 15.03 -45.31
C THR A 313 9.95 13.70 -45.94
N ARG A 314 10.48 12.79 -45.13
CA ARG A 314 10.93 11.46 -45.57
C ARG A 314 9.82 10.40 -45.49
N ALA A 315 8.68 10.72 -44.88
CA ALA A 315 7.52 9.86 -44.78
C ALA A 315 6.99 9.55 -46.19
N GLY A 316 6.97 8.27 -46.55
CA GLY A 316 6.48 7.78 -47.85
C GLY A 316 5.01 7.38 -47.82
N GLU A 317 4.34 7.58 -46.69
CA GLU A 317 2.95 7.23 -46.44
C GLU A 317 2.02 8.16 -47.22
N GLU A 318 1.12 7.57 -47.99
CA GLU A 318 0.15 8.29 -48.82
C GLU A 318 -0.83 9.10 -47.96
N LEU A 319 -1.34 8.50 -46.88
CA LEU A 319 -2.27 9.11 -45.93
C LEU A 319 -1.53 9.50 -44.63
N ARG A 320 -1.60 10.78 -44.27
CA ARG A 320 -0.98 11.34 -43.07
C ARG A 320 -2.01 12.13 -42.27
N VAL A 321 -2.10 11.90 -40.98
CA VAL A 321 -2.99 12.68 -40.09
C VAL A 321 -2.16 13.40 -39.05
N TYR A 322 -2.38 14.70 -38.95
CA TYR A 322 -1.74 15.56 -37.96
C TYR A 322 -2.80 16.06 -36.99
N SER A 323 -2.50 16.03 -35.70
CA SER A 323 -3.33 16.63 -34.67
C SER A 323 -2.54 17.58 -33.80
N ASP A 324 -3.21 18.63 -33.34
CA ASP A 324 -2.64 19.56 -32.38
C ASP A 324 -3.72 20.08 -31.43
N GLY A 325 -3.29 20.45 -30.22
CA GLY A 325 -4.11 21.10 -29.20
C GLY A 325 -3.64 22.53 -29.02
N SER A 326 -4.57 23.49 -29.06
CA SER A 326 -4.22 24.92 -28.95
C SER A 326 -5.11 25.66 -27.97
N VAL A 327 -4.57 26.74 -27.40
CA VAL A 327 -5.31 27.73 -26.63
C VAL A 327 -5.23 29.05 -27.38
N ILE A 328 -6.38 29.56 -27.79
CA ILE A 328 -6.51 30.81 -28.55
C ILE A 328 -7.64 31.63 -27.92
N ASP A 329 -7.39 32.91 -27.66
CA ASP A 329 -8.37 33.86 -27.14
C ASP A 329 -9.12 33.37 -25.87
N GLY A 330 -8.42 32.66 -24.99
CA GLY A 330 -8.97 32.10 -23.74
C GLY A 330 -9.84 30.84 -23.93
N GLY A 331 -9.86 30.27 -25.14
CA GLY A 331 -10.55 29.04 -25.49
C GLY A 331 -9.59 27.89 -25.81
N VAL A 332 -9.89 26.70 -25.30
CA VAL A 332 -9.14 25.46 -25.58
C VAL A 332 -9.84 24.68 -26.69
N GLY A 333 -9.07 24.18 -27.65
CA GLY A 333 -9.58 23.35 -28.73
C GLY A 333 -8.55 22.39 -29.29
N GLY A 334 -9.04 21.32 -29.91
CA GLY A 334 -8.24 20.35 -30.65
C GLY A 334 -8.60 20.41 -32.14
N ALA A 335 -7.61 20.18 -32.98
CA ALA A 335 -7.81 20.04 -34.42
C ALA A 335 -7.06 18.81 -34.94
N ALA A 336 -7.61 18.19 -35.99
CA ALA A 336 -6.96 17.13 -36.74
C ALA A 336 -7.16 17.37 -38.24
N VAL A 337 -6.13 17.08 -39.03
CA VAL A 337 -6.12 17.26 -40.50
C VAL A 337 -5.59 16.00 -41.16
N LEU A 338 -6.40 15.45 -42.06
CA LEU A 338 -6.04 14.33 -42.94
C LEU A 338 -5.50 14.85 -44.27
N MET A 339 -4.29 14.43 -44.59
CA MET A 339 -3.53 14.75 -45.80
C MET A 339 -3.36 13.51 -46.66
N GLU A 340 -3.48 13.66 -47.98
CA GLU A 340 -3.04 12.68 -48.98
C GLU A 340 -1.96 13.32 -49.85
N GLY A 341 -0.72 12.85 -49.72
CA GLY A 341 0.43 13.60 -50.22
C GLY A 341 0.47 15.02 -49.64
N GLU A 342 0.52 16.04 -50.49
CA GLU A 342 0.47 17.46 -50.07
C GLU A 342 -0.95 18.04 -50.01
N ARG A 343 -1.98 17.25 -50.36
CA ARG A 343 -3.35 17.73 -50.45
C ARG A 343 -4.11 17.47 -49.14
N ARG A 344 -4.76 18.51 -48.61
CA ARG A 344 -5.74 18.40 -47.51
C ARG A 344 -7.02 17.73 -48.01
N ILE A 345 -7.41 16.59 -47.42
CA ILE A 345 -8.66 15.91 -47.74
C ILE A 345 -9.76 16.34 -46.77
N ARG A 346 -9.51 16.21 -45.46
CA ARG A 346 -10.51 16.46 -44.42
C ARG A 346 -9.86 17.12 -43.21
N GLU A 347 -10.62 17.95 -42.53
CA GLU A 347 -10.25 18.52 -41.25
C GLU A 347 -11.40 18.39 -40.27
N SER A 348 -11.07 18.21 -39.00
CA SER A 348 -12.02 18.24 -37.91
C SER A 348 -11.48 19.14 -36.81
N ARG A 349 -12.35 19.98 -36.26
CA ARG A 349 -12.00 20.93 -35.20
C ARG A 349 -13.05 20.83 -34.12
N PHE A 350 -12.62 20.89 -32.86
CA PHE A 350 -13.52 20.83 -31.72
C PHE A 350 -13.07 21.80 -30.65
N HIS A 351 -14.00 22.65 -30.20
CA HIS A 351 -13.78 23.58 -29.11
C HIS A 351 -14.25 22.94 -27.80
N LEU A 352 -13.34 22.75 -26.84
CA LEU A 352 -13.67 22.17 -25.53
C LEU A 352 -14.40 23.17 -24.64
N GLY A 353 -13.91 24.41 -24.60
CA GLY A 353 -14.41 25.43 -23.67
C GLY A 353 -13.33 26.43 -23.27
N LYS A 354 -13.49 27.06 -22.10
CA LYS A 354 -12.57 28.09 -21.59
C LYS A 354 -11.30 27.50 -20.98
N GLU A 355 -10.21 28.25 -21.03
CA GLU A 355 -8.91 27.91 -20.43
C GLU A 355 -8.96 27.73 -18.90
N GLU A 356 -9.95 28.34 -18.23
CA GLU A 356 -10.16 28.21 -16.78
C GLU A 356 -10.68 26.82 -16.38
N GLU A 357 -11.32 26.10 -17.31
CA GLU A 357 -11.97 24.81 -17.08
C GLU A 357 -11.20 23.66 -17.75
N HIS A 358 -10.47 23.96 -18.83
CA HIS A 358 -9.81 22.96 -19.67
C HIS A 358 -8.34 23.29 -19.92
N THR A 359 -7.51 22.25 -20.06
CA THR A 359 -6.07 22.41 -20.30
C THR A 359 -5.65 22.08 -21.73
N VAL A 360 -4.52 22.61 -22.19
CA VAL A 360 -3.93 22.30 -23.51
C VAL A 360 -3.82 20.78 -23.73
N TYR A 361 -3.45 20.03 -22.68
CA TYR A 361 -3.33 18.58 -22.74
C TYR A 361 -4.67 17.88 -23.01
N GLU A 362 -5.78 18.40 -22.51
CA GLU A 362 -7.12 17.90 -22.86
C GLU A 362 -7.45 18.21 -24.33
N GLY A 363 -7.00 19.36 -24.84
CA GLY A 363 -7.04 19.70 -26.27
C GLY A 363 -6.25 18.73 -27.15
N GLU A 364 -5.05 18.33 -26.73
CA GLU A 364 -4.24 17.31 -27.43
C GLU A 364 -4.96 15.95 -27.47
N ILE A 365 -5.55 15.50 -26.36
CA ILE A 365 -6.33 14.25 -26.30
C ILE A 365 -7.53 14.32 -27.25
N VAL A 366 -8.25 15.44 -27.27
CA VAL A 366 -9.34 15.63 -28.23
C VAL A 366 -8.83 15.62 -29.67
N GLY A 367 -7.67 16.22 -29.96
CA GLY A 367 -7.00 16.12 -31.25
C GLY A 367 -6.74 14.67 -31.69
N MET A 368 -6.30 13.80 -30.76
CA MET A 368 -6.14 12.37 -31.02
C MET A 368 -7.47 11.67 -31.31
N ILE A 369 -8.54 12.00 -30.58
CA ILE A 369 -9.88 11.44 -30.83
C ILE A 369 -10.39 11.87 -32.22
N LEU A 370 -10.19 13.13 -32.59
CA LEU A 370 -10.56 13.65 -33.90
C LEU A 370 -9.76 12.98 -35.02
N THR A 371 -8.48 12.66 -34.78
CA THR A 371 -7.64 11.89 -35.71
C THR A 371 -8.24 10.52 -35.99
N VAL A 372 -8.61 9.78 -34.95
CA VAL A 372 -9.25 8.46 -35.10
C VAL A 372 -10.60 8.53 -35.82
N LYS A 373 -11.32 9.65 -35.72
CA LYS A 373 -12.58 9.86 -36.43
C LYS A 373 -12.39 10.23 -37.91
N LEU A 374 -11.24 10.77 -38.28
CA LEU A 374 -10.91 11.15 -39.65
C LEU A 374 -10.35 9.99 -40.48
N LEU A 375 -9.66 9.05 -39.82
CA LEU A 375 -9.29 7.73 -40.34
C LEU A 375 -10.54 6.85 -40.53
#